data_AF-A0A2R5LA41-F1
#
_entry.id   AF-A0A2R5LA41-F1
#
_cell.length_a   1.000
_cell.length_b   1.000
_cell.length_c   1.000
_cell.angle_alpha   90.00
_cell.angle_beta   90.00
_cell.angle_gamma   90.00
#
_symmetry.space_group_name_H-M   'P 1'
#
loop_
_entity.id
_entity.type
_entity.pdbx_description
1 polymer ?
#
loop_
_entity_poly.entity_id
_entity_poly.type
_entity_poly.pdbx_seq_one_letter_code
_entity_poly.pdbx_strand_id
1 'polypeptide(L)'
;GCTDYEHIRYNGSLLACSHMCVPDLDMSCYRNEWTREPCLVFDRATPGRCYGGVCYNYTAYNRLAAIRGPNTRMPCRHGNDYLYSYRGPFGCHFYCRERPHRIEKRPDGNACLDPATAVKGGCSSGYCYAGYQRN
;
A
#
# COMPACT_ATOMS: atom_id res chain seq x y z
N GLY A 1 -2.90 15.22 6.13
CA GLY A 1 -1.51 14.75 5.93
C GLY A 1 -1.12 13.92 7.13
N CYS A 2 -0.15 13.01 7.01
CA CYS A 2 0.32 12.24 8.16
C CYS A 2 1.24 13.13 9.00
N THR A 3 1.10 13.07 10.32
CA THR A 3 2.01 13.73 11.26
C THR A 3 3.30 12.92 11.33
N ASP A 4 4.45 13.60 11.34
CA ASP A 4 5.71 12.95 11.69
C ASP A 4 5.75 12.79 13.21
N TYR A 5 5.95 11.56 13.66
CA TYR A 5 6.14 11.24 15.07
C TYR A 5 7.22 10.17 15.21
N GLU A 6 7.78 10.03 16.42
CA GLU A 6 8.80 9.03 16.67
C GLU A 6 8.17 7.63 16.69
N HIS A 7 8.75 6.71 15.92
CA HIS A 7 8.27 5.34 15.86
C HIS A 7 9.17 4.43 16.70
N ILE A 8 8.57 3.47 17.42
CA ILE A 8 9.32 2.46 18.17
C ILE A 8 10.09 1.58 17.18
N ARG A 9 11.42 1.60 17.30
CA ARG A 9 12.35 0.83 16.48
C ARG A 9 13.20 -0.10 17.34
N TYR A 10 13.41 -1.32 16.87
CA TYR A 10 14.37 -2.27 17.44
C TYR A 10 15.55 -2.40 16.48
N ASN A 11 16.77 -2.09 16.93
CA ASN A 11 17.96 -2.01 16.06
C ASN A 11 17.74 -1.16 14.79
N GLY A 12 17.11 0.02 14.94
CA GLY A 12 16.81 0.93 13.83
C GLY A 12 15.65 0.51 12.92
N SER A 13 15.10 -0.69 13.13
CA SER A 13 14.05 -1.30 12.32
C SER A 13 12.69 -1.15 12.96
N LEU A 14 11.65 -0.86 12.18
CA LEU A 14 10.29 -0.83 12.71
C LEU A 14 9.80 -2.24 13.00
N LEU A 15 9.11 -2.41 14.13
CA LEU A 15 8.59 -3.72 14.52
C LEU A 15 7.45 -4.17 13.59
N ALA A 16 6.71 -3.21 13.03
CA ALA A 16 5.59 -3.43 12.13
C ALA A 16 5.82 -2.74 10.78
N CYS A 17 5.21 -3.29 9.73
CA CYS A 17 5.33 -2.77 8.36
C CYS A 17 4.27 -1.73 8.00
N SER A 18 3.46 -1.31 8.97
CA SER A 18 2.55 -0.19 8.82
C SER A 18 2.41 0.57 10.13
N HIS A 19 2.09 1.85 10.03
CA HIS A 19 1.92 2.76 11.16
C HIS A 19 0.73 3.69 10.92
N MET A 20 0.15 4.20 12.00
CA MET A 20 -1.00 5.09 11.96
C MET A 20 -0.56 6.52 11.66
N CYS A 21 -1.20 7.22 10.73
CA CYS A 21 -0.71 8.53 10.29
C CYS A 21 -0.87 9.66 11.31
N VAL A 22 -1.81 9.53 12.24
CA VAL A 22 -2.08 10.50 13.31
C VAL A 22 -2.48 9.67 14.52
N PRO A 23 -1.54 9.36 15.44
CA PRO A 23 -1.79 8.49 16.58
C PRO A 23 -2.71 9.12 17.62
N ASP A 24 -2.87 10.45 17.59
CA ASP A 24 -3.72 11.22 18.51
C ASP A 24 -5.21 11.13 18.18
N LEU A 25 -5.58 10.44 17.10
CA LEU A 25 -6.96 10.24 16.67
C LEU A 25 -7.35 8.78 16.84
N ASP A 26 -8.56 8.52 17.33
CA ASP A 26 -9.11 7.15 17.44
C ASP A 26 -9.27 6.47 16.06
N MET A 27 -9.35 7.25 14.97
CA MET A 27 -9.41 6.75 13.61
C MET A 27 -8.58 7.61 12.66
N SER A 28 -7.57 7.01 12.02
CA SER A 28 -6.67 7.66 11.06
C SER A 28 -6.27 6.70 9.94
N CYS A 29 -5.69 7.24 8.87
CA CYS A 29 -5.16 6.44 7.77
C CYS A 29 -3.89 5.70 8.21
N TYR A 30 -3.63 4.52 7.66
CA TYR A 30 -2.36 3.82 7.85
C TYR A 30 -1.40 4.11 6.70
N ARG A 31 -0.11 4.18 7.01
CA ARG A 31 0.98 4.18 6.04
C ARG A 31 1.73 2.87 6.10
N ASN A 32 2.14 2.39 4.93
CA ASN A 32 3.01 1.22 4.83
C ASN A 32 4.48 1.66 4.84
N GLU A 33 5.32 0.85 5.45
CA GLU A 33 6.77 0.93 5.30
C GLU A 33 7.22 0.50 3.91
N TRP A 34 8.44 0.91 3.56
CA TRP A 34 9.04 0.54 2.29
C TRP A 34 9.21 -0.97 2.18
N THR A 35 8.99 -1.48 0.97
CA THR A 35 9.30 -2.88 0.68
C THR A 35 10.76 -3.16 1.00
N ARG A 36 11.03 -4.29 1.70
CA ARG A 36 12.34 -4.74 2.23
C ARG A 36 12.75 -4.17 3.57
N GLU A 37 12.02 -3.23 4.16
CA GLU A 37 12.33 -2.78 5.51
C GLU A 37 12.31 -3.97 6.48
N PRO A 38 13.31 -4.08 7.36
CA PRO A 38 13.33 -5.09 8.41
C PRO A 38 12.13 -4.92 9.33
N CYS A 39 11.52 -6.05 9.72
CA CYS A 39 10.38 -6.09 10.62
C CYS A 39 10.40 -7.34 11.49
N LEU A 40 9.46 -7.43 12.44
CA LEU A 40 9.32 -8.60 13.31
C LEU A 40 8.00 -9.31 13.05
N VAL A 41 8.07 -10.61 12.73
CA VAL A 41 6.87 -11.46 12.61
C VAL A 41 6.45 -11.89 14.01
N PHE A 42 5.37 -11.28 14.52
CA PHE A 42 4.92 -11.46 15.90
C PHE A 42 4.35 -12.84 16.22
N ASP A 43 4.02 -13.66 15.22
CA ASP A 43 3.58 -15.06 15.45
C ASP A 43 4.64 -15.89 16.19
N ARG A 44 5.93 -15.60 15.95
CA ARG A 44 7.08 -16.34 16.53
C ARG A 44 8.27 -15.45 16.90
N ALA A 45 8.08 -14.13 16.93
CA ALA A 45 9.15 -13.13 17.10
C ALA A 45 10.36 -13.35 16.19
N THR A 46 10.12 -13.72 14.92
CA THR A 46 11.22 -13.98 13.96
C THR A 46 11.48 -12.77 13.07
N PRO A 47 12.75 -12.53 12.67
CA PRO A 47 13.07 -11.47 11.71
C PRO A 47 12.36 -11.68 10.36
N GLY A 48 11.82 -10.60 9.82
CA GLY A 48 11.11 -10.59 8.56
C GLY A 48 11.45 -9.38 7.70
N ARG A 49 10.71 -9.24 6.60
CA ARG A 49 10.77 -8.09 5.71
C ARG A 49 9.38 -7.61 5.34
N CYS A 50 9.27 -6.31 5.21
CA CYS A 50 8.05 -5.66 4.80
C CYS A 50 7.76 -5.88 3.33
N TYR A 51 6.50 -6.23 3.07
CA TYR A 51 5.94 -6.31 1.73
C TYR A 51 4.47 -5.90 1.79
N GLY A 52 4.12 -4.79 1.12
CA GLY A 52 2.74 -4.31 1.07
C GLY A 52 2.12 -4.01 2.44
N GLY A 53 2.91 -3.54 3.41
CA GLY A 53 2.43 -3.21 4.76
C GLY A 53 2.38 -4.38 5.75
N VAL A 54 2.76 -5.59 5.33
CA VAL A 54 2.78 -6.81 6.15
C VAL A 54 4.21 -7.29 6.33
N CYS A 55 4.51 -7.81 7.53
CA CYS A 55 5.80 -8.42 7.84
C CYS A 55 5.79 -9.90 7.48
N TYR A 56 6.65 -10.32 6.56
CA TYR A 56 6.81 -11.73 6.19
C TYR A 56 8.15 -12.27 6.67
N ASN A 57 8.20 -13.52 7.10
CA ASN A 57 9.48 -14.19 7.36
C ASN A 57 10.32 -14.28 6.07
N TYR A 58 11.63 -14.47 6.21
CA TYR A 58 12.56 -14.47 5.07
C TYR A 58 12.17 -15.44 3.94
N THR A 59 11.71 -16.64 4.26
CA THR A 59 11.31 -17.65 3.26
C THR A 59 10.08 -17.22 2.47
N ALA A 60 9.06 -16.71 3.17
CA ALA A 60 7.84 -16.19 2.57
C ALA A 60 8.12 -14.92 1.76
N TYR A 61 8.96 -14.02 2.29
CA TYR A 61 9.41 -12.83 1.59
C TYR A 61 10.14 -13.18 0.29
N ASN A 62 11.10 -14.11 0.32
CA ASN A 62 11.85 -14.51 -0.87
C ASN A 62 10.95 -15.15 -1.94
N ARG A 63 9.95 -15.94 -1.52
CA ARG A 63 8.93 -16.49 -2.43
C ARG A 63 8.09 -15.38 -3.07
N LEU A 64 7.68 -14.38 -2.29
CA LEU A 64 6.93 -13.21 -2.78
C LEU A 64 7.80 -12.29 -3.65
N ALA A 65 9.09 -12.15 -3.36
CA ALA A 65 10.03 -11.31 -4.09
C ALA A 65 10.50 -11.95 -5.41
N ALA A 66 10.46 -13.29 -5.53
CA ALA A 66 10.78 -14.02 -6.75
C ALA A 66 9.65 -13.93 -7.81
N ILE A 67 8.42 -13.71 -7.37
CA ILE A 67 7.33 -13.28 -8.25
C ILE A 67 7.64 -11.81 -8.57
N ARG A 68 7.89 -11.50 -9.85
CA ARG A 68 8.24 -10.15 -10.33
C ARG A 68 7.36 -9.14 -9.59
N GLY A 69 7.99 -8.38 -8.69
CA GLY A 69 7.24 -7.66 -7.66
C GLY A 69 6.20 -6.73 -8.30
N PRO A 70 4.93 -6.75 -7.87
CA PRO A 70 3.92 -5.77 -8.27
C PRO A 70 4.55 -4.37 -8.17
N ASN A 71 4.36 -3.56 -9.21
CA ASN A 71 4.90 -2.21 -9.19
C ASN A 71 4.17 -1.45 -8.09
N THR A 72 4.81 -1.29 -6.92
CA THR A 72 4.24 -0.66 -5.71
C THR A 72 4.58 0.82 -5.61
N ARG A 73 5.46 1.32 -6.50
CA ARG A 73 5.91 2.71 -6.48
C ARG A 73 4.87 3.61 -7.13
N MET A 74 4.34 4.56 -6.36
CA MET A 74 3.52 5.64 -6.91
C MET A 74 4.38 6.50 -7.87
N PRO A 75 3.98 6.68 -9.13
CA PRO A 75 4.75 7.45 -10.10
C PRO A 75 4.73 8.96 -9.81
N CYS A 76 3.72 9.46 -9.11
CA CYS A 76 3.55 10.87 -8.73
C CYS A 76 2.61 10.99 -7.53
N ARG A 77 2.47 12.19 -6.95
CA ARG A 77 1.45 12.45 -5.93
C ARG A 77 0.08 12.43 -6.59
N HIS A 78 -0.91 11.82 -5.94
CA HIS A 78 -2.26 11.79 -6.51
C HIS A 78 -2.88 13.19 -6.50
N GLY A 79 -3.49 13.56 -7.62
CA GLY A 79 -4.38 14.71 -7.71
C GLY A 79 -5.72 14.38 -7.06
N ASN A 80 -6.30 15.36 -6.39
CA ASN A 80 -7.67 15.26 -5.89
C ASN A 80 -8.63 15.43 -7.07
N ASP A 81 -8.80 14.37 -7.84
CA ASP A 81 -9.79 14.31 -8.91
C ASP A 81 -10.92 13.35 -8.53
N TYR A 82 -12.11 13.56 -9.09
CA TYR A 82 -13.38 12.89 -8.74
C TYR A 82 -13.40 11.37 -9.02
N LEU A 83 -12.25 10.75 -9.28
CA LEU A 83 -12.08 9.31 -9.47
C LEU A 83 -12.07 8.52 -8.15
N TYR A 84 -12.93 8.89 -7.21
CA TYR A 84 -13.00 8.28 -5.89
C TYR A 84 -14.40 8.36 -5.28
N SER A 85 -14.81 7.31 -4.57
CA SER A 85 -15.98 7.31 -3.69
C SER A 85 -15.57 6.79 -2.30
N TYR A 86 -16.48 6.85 -1.32
CA TYR A 86 -16.26 6.27 0.01
C TYR A 86 -15.85 4.78 -0.01
N ARG A 87 -16.13 4.07 -1.12
CA ARG A 87 -15.75 2.66 -1.32
C ARG A 87 -14.35 2.46 -1.88
N GLY A 88 -13.71 3.51 -2.42
CA GLY A 88 -12.39 3.45 -3.04
C GLY A 88 -12.30 4.22 -4.37
N PRO A 89 -11.11 4.20 -5.01
CA PRO A 89 -10.90 4.85 -6.29
C PRO A 89 -11.55 4.08 -7.45
N PHE A 90 -12.01 4.78 -8.48
CA PHE A 90 -12.54 4.16 -9.69
C PHE A 90 -11.38 3.70 -10.59
N GLY A 91 -11.35 2.40 -10.90
CA GLY A 91 -10.31 1.78 -11.70
C GLY A 91 -8.90 1.88 -11.11
N CYS A 92 -7.91 1.67 -11.97
CA CYS A 92 -6.49 1.59 -11.61
C CYS A 92 -5.65 2.70 -12.23
N HIS A 93 -6.27 3.85 -12.50
CA HIS A 93 -5.60 5.04 -12.98
C HIS A 93 -5.89 6.22 -12.05
N PHE A 94 -5.01 7.22 -12.10
CA PHE A 94 -5.18 8.46 -11.36
C PHE A 94 -4.46 9.60 -12.06
N TYR A 95 -4.94 10.83 -11.84
CA TYR A 95 -4.25 12.02 -12.30
C TYR A 95 -3.13 12.39 -11.32
N CYS A 96 -1.96 12.75 -11.83
CA CYS A 96 -0.92 13.38 -11.02
C CYS A 96 -1.36 14.75 -10.52
N ARG A 97 -0.93 15.10 -9.30
CA ARG A 97 -1.18 16.43 -8.72
C ARG A 97 -0.45 17.53 -9.49
N GLU A 98 0.75 17.24 -9.99
CA GLU A 98 1.57 18.21 -10.71
C GLU A 98 1.08 18.42 -12.14
N ARG A 99 1.07 19.67 -12.63
CA ARG A 99 0.77 19.99 -14.03
C ARG A 99 1.78 19.29 -14.96
N PRO A 100 1.36 18.69 -16.08
CA PRO A 100 0.06 18.85 -16.75
C PRO A 100 -1.02 17.84 -16.31
N HIS A 101 -0.97 17.31 -15.09
CA HIS A 101 -1.92 16.31 -14.56
C HIS A 101 -1.95 15.04 -15.42
N ARG A 102 -0.78 14.45 -15.67
CA ARG A 102 -0.67 13.20 -16.42
C ARG A 102 -1.51 12.10 -15.76
N ILE A 103 -2.13 11.26 -16.58
CA ILE A 103 -2.83 10.06 -16.12
C ILE A 103 -1.79 8.95 -15.97
N GLU A 104 -1.69 8.40 -14.77
CA GLU A 104 -0.74 7.36 -14.43
C GLU A 104 -1.44 6.11 -13.89
N LYS A 105 -0.75 4.98 -13.95
CA LYS A 105 -1.23 3.71 -13.39
C LYS A 105 -1.06 3.71 -11.89
N ARG A 106 -2.12 3.29 -11.17
CA ARG A 106 -2.02 2.97 -9.75
C ARG A 106 -1.10 1.76 -9.60
N PRO A 107 -0.26 1.76 -8.55
CA PRO A 107 0.57 0.63 -8.24
C PRO A 107 -0.27 -0.64 -8.05
N ASP A 108 0.29 -1.77 -8.45
CA ASP A 108 -0.35 -3.07 -8.30
C ASP A 108 -0.64 -3.36 -6.80
N GLY A 109 -1.77 -4.01 -6.54
CA GLY A 109 -2.28 -4.25 -5.19
C GLY A 109 -3.03 -3.07 -4.56
N ASN A 110 -3.11 -1.90 -5.21
CA ASN A 110 -4.01 -0.86 -4.73
C ASN A 110 -5.47 -1.28 -4.90
N ALA A 111 -6.31 -0.90 -3.94
CA ALA A 111 -7.75 -1.06 -4.06
C ALA A 111 -8.28 -0.27 -5.26
N CYS A 112 -9.25 -0.84 -5.95
CA CYS A 112 -9.97 -0.20 -7.04
C CYS A 112 -11.44 -0.60 -7.01
N LEU A 113 -12.28 0.18 -7.68
CA LEU A 113 -13.66 -0.15 -8.00
C LEU A 113 -13.75 -0.32 -9.51
N ASP A 114 -14.26 -1.46 -9.96
CA ASP A 114 -14.58 -1.66 -11.37
C ASP A 114 -15.60 -0.59 -11.82
N PRO A 115 -15.28 0.26 -12.82
CA PRO A 115 -16.20 1.30 -13.29
C PRO A 115 -17.51 0.77 -13.86
N ALA A 116 -17.54 -0.47 -14.36
CA ALA A 116 -18.73 -1.07 -14.98
C ALA A 116 -19.66 -1.71 -13.94
N THR A 117 -19.09 -2.31 -12.88
CA THR A 117 -19.86 -3.12 -11.91
C THR A 117 -19.85 -2.56 -10.49
N ALA A 118 -19.04 -1.54 -10.22
CA ALA A 118 -18.75 -1.00 -8.89
C ALA A 118 -18.25 -2.05 -7.87
N VAL A 119 -17.79 -3.21 -8.34
CA VAL A 119 -17.21 -4.27 -7.50
C VAL A 119 -15.82 -3.83 -7.06
N LYS A 120 -15.51 -4.07 -5.77
CA LYS A 120 -14.20 -3.78 -5.21
C LYS A 120 -13.18 -4.84 -5.65
N GLY A 121 -12.02 -4.37 -6.07
CA GLY A 121 -10.95 -5.18 -6.60
C GLY A 121 -9.57 -4.63 -6.28
N GLY A 122 -8.57 -5.18 -6.96
CA GLY A 122 -7.17 -4.82 -6.82
C GLY A 122 -6.55 -4.51 -8.16
N CYS A 123 -5.63 -3.56 -8.17
CA CYS A 123 -4.91 -3.18 -9.38
C CYS A 123 -3.86 -4.23 -9.75
N SER A 124 -3.82 -4.58 -11.04
CA SER A 124 -2.72 -5.32 -11.64
C SER A 124 -2.50 -4.84 -13.06
N SER A 125 -1.28 -4.39 -13.36
CA SER A 125 -0.86 -3.88 -14.67
C SER A 125 -1.71 -2.73 -15.24
N GLY A 126 -2.43 -2.00 -14.39
CA GLY A 126 -3.35 -0.92 -14.77
C GLY A 126 -4.81 -1.34 -14.93
N TYR A 127 -5.17 -2.58 -14.61
CA TYR A 127 -6.55 -3.09 -14.66
C TYR A 127 -7.05 -3.43 -13.26
N CYS A 128 -8.37 -3.28 -13.05
CA CYS A 128 -9.03 -3.62 -11.80
C CYS A 128 -9.56 -5.05 -11.87
N TYR A 129 -9.10 -5.93 -10.98
CA TYR A 129 -9.54 -7.32 -10.90
C TYR A 129 -10.36 -7.55 -9.63
N ALA A 130 -11.56 -8.14 -9.80
CA ALA A 130 -12.42 -8.53 -8.69
C ALA A 130 -11.73 -9.59 -7.80
N GLY A 131 -12.09 -9.62 -6.51
CA GLY A 131 -11.58 -10.63 -5.57
C GLY A 131 -10.29 -10.24 -4.83
N TYR A 132 -9.83 -9.00 -4.94
CA TYR A 132 -8.72 -8.52 -4.12
C TYR A 132 -9.21 -8.15 -2.71
N GLN A 133 -9.08 -9.10 -1.79
CA GLN A 133 -9.08 -8.83 -0.36
C GLN A 133 -7.62 -8.66 0.06
N ARG A 134 -7.28 -7.44 0.50
CA ARG A 134 -6.05 -7.23 1.26
C ARG A 134 -6.32 -7.84 2.64
N ASN A 135 -6.00 -9.11 2.80
CA ASN A 135 -5.90 -9.77 4.11
C ASN A 135 -4.83 -9.06 4.94
#